data_AF-A0A9X1VLY5-F1
#
_entry.id   AF-A0A9X1VLY5-F1
#
_cell.length_a   1.000
_cell.length_b   1.000
_cell.length_c   1.000
_cell.angle_alpha   90.00
_cell.angle_beta   90.00
_cell.angle_gamma   90.00
#
_symmetry.space_group_name_H-M   'P 1'
#
loop_
_entity.id
_entity.type
_entity.pdbx_description
1 polymer ?
#
loop_
_entity_poly.entity_id
_entity_poly.type
_entity_poly.pdbx_seq_one_letter_code
_entity_poly.pdbx_strand_id
1 'polypeptide(L)'
;MKNSLHFILLLLFLGCSSKKEKEVIITTNNTYKQSEMAALMLQMYAANLENKKLILEGKTPADFPDEFLNIHTAKLTDASDRNASFNSFSEYYLKTLAQVYTAKDSLKLKHNNAINSCIACHQTTCLGPIPKIKKLLIK
;
A
#
# COMPACT_ATOMS: atom_id res chain seq x y z
N MET A 1 -45.82 55.86 36.55
CA MET A 1 -45.03 56.11 37.78
C MET A 1 -44.30 54.80 38.07
N LYS A 2 -42.98 54.65 38.14
CA LYS A 2 -41.86 55.58 38.36
C LYS A 2 -40.61 54.81 37.89
N ASN A 3 -39.75 55.46 37.12
CA ASN A 3 -38.40 54.96 36.80
C ASN A 3 -37.58 54.79 38.08
N SER A 4 -36.65 53.82 38.10
CA SER A 4 -35.34 53.97 38.76
C SER A 4 -34.44 52.83 38.29
N LEU A 5 -33.45 53.10 37.43
CA LEU A 5 -32.10 53.60 37.72
C LEU A 5 -31.12 52.45 38.02
N HIS A 6 -30.11 52.36 37.14
CA HIS A 6 -29.01 51.39 37.11
C HIS A 6 -28.22 51.27 38.42
N PHE A 7 -27.68 50.08 38.69
CA PHE A 7 -26.33 49.96 39.25
C PHE A 7 -25.64 48.67 38.78
N ILE A 8 -24.46 48.86 38.20
CA ILE A 8 -23.50 47.84 37.77
C ILE A 8 -22.93 47.14 39.01
N LEU A 9 -22.82 45.81 38.99
CA LEU A 9 -21.80 45.13 39.79
C LEU A 9 -21.23 43.91 39.06
N LEU A 10 -19.99 44.13 38.61
CA LEU A 10 -18.99 43.20 38.15
C LEU A 10 -18.83 42.02 39.12
N LEU A 11 -19.18 40.80 38.69
CA LEU A 11 -18.85 39.56 39.41
C LEU A 11 -17.81 38.76 38.61
N LEU A 12 -16.55 39.13 38.89
CA LEU A 12 -15.37 38.30 39.11
C LEU A 12 -15.41 36.85 38.55
N PHE A 13 -14.60 36.65 37.50
CA PHE A 13 -14.11 35.35 37.07
C PHE A 13 -13.21 34.73 38.15
N LEU A 14 -13.70 33.70 38.84
CA LEU A 14 -12.88 32.77 39.63
C LEU A 14 -13.00 31.37 39.02
N GLY A 15 -12.38 31.20 37.87
CA GLY A 15 -12.14 29.89 37.25
C GLY A 15 -10.71 29.43 37.57
N CYS A 16 -10.50 28.87 38.77
CA CYS A 16 -9.30 28.12 39.07
C CYS A 16 -9.48 26.68 38.53
N SER A 17 -8.62 26.26 37.61
CA SER A 17 -8.43 24.84 37.33
C SER A 17 -6.94 24.58 37.20
N SER A 18 -6.50 23.67 38.06
CA SER A 18 -5.14 23.27 38.37
C SER A 18 -4.32 22.95 37.12
N LYS A 19 -3.10 23.51 37.07
CA LYS A 19 -2.03 23.06 36.18
C LYS A 19 -1.78 21.56 36.44
N LYS A 20 -2.23 20.71 35.53
CA LYS A 20 -1.65 19.38 35.33
C LYS A 20 -0.52 19.53 34.33
N GLU A 21 0.70 19.39 34.84
CA GLU A 21 1.90 19.13 34.05
C GLU A 21 1.62 17.91 33.18
N LYS A 22 1.58 18.11 31.86
CA LYS A 22 1.45 17.03 30.90
C LYS A 22 2.80 16.33 30.84
N GLU A 23 2.89 15.19 31.49
CA GLU A 23 3.90 14.19 31.18
C GLU A 23 3.87 13.95 29.67
N VAL A 24 4.94 14.34 28.97
CA VAL A 24 5.12 14.03 27.56
C VAL A 24 5.39 12.52 27.52
N ILE A 25 4.32 11.75 27.36
CA ILE A 25 4.42 10.37 26.90
C ILE A 25 5.07 10.48 25.52
N ILE A 26 6.38 10.25 25.45
CA ILE A 26 7.04 9.91 24.19
C ILE A 26 6.40 8.59 23.79
N THR A 27 5.28 8.67 23.07
CA THR A 27 4.83 7.58 22.24
C THR A 27 5.96 7.45 21.25
N THR A 28 6.80 6.42 21.42
CA THR A 28 7.73 6.00 20.38
C THR A 28 6.87 5.83 19.14
N ASN A 29 6.87 6.84 18.26
CA ASN A 29 6.31 6.76 16.93
C ASN A 29 7.13 5.67 16.26
N ASN A 30 6.66 4.42 16.40
CA ASN A 30 7.15 3.28 15.67
C ASN A 30 6.75 3.51 14.22
N THR A 31 7.51 4.39 13.59
CA THR A 31 7.42 4.68 12.18
C THR A 31 8.01 3.43 11.55
N TYR A 32 7.16 2.42 11.29
CA TYR A 32 7.57 1.23 10.58
C TYR A 32 8.21 1.70 9.28
N LYS A 33 9.55 1.68 9.23
CA LYS A 33 10.28 2.13 8.06
C LYS A 33 9.95 1.14 6.96
N GLN A 34 9.21 1.60 5.97
CA GLN A 34 8.86 0.80 4.80
C GLN A 34 10.16 0.24 4.20
N SER A 35 10.24 -1.08 4.05
CA SER A 35 11.38 -1.72 3.39
C SER A 35 11.39 -1.38 1.91
N GLU A 36 12.57 -1.49 1.27
CA GLU A 36 12.69 -1.29 -0.17
C GLU A 36 11.75 -2.27 -0.92
N MET A 37 11.63 -3.51 -0.44
CA MET A 37 10.69 -4.49 -0.98
C MET A 37 9.24 -4.06 -0.83
N ALA A 38 8.83 -3.55 0.34
CA ALA A 38 7.46 -3.09 0.54
C ALA A 38 7.11 -1.92 -0.40
N ALA A 39 8.08 -1.02 -0.64
CA ALA A 39 7.92 0.05 -1.63
C ALA A 39 7.73 -0.53 -3.05
N LEU A 40 8.56 -1.49 -3.43
CA LEU A 40 8.49 -2.15 -4.73
C LEU A 40 7.14 -2.86 -4.94
N MET A 41 6.63 -3.56 -3.92
CA MET A 41 5.33 -4.24 -3.98
C MET A 41 4.16 -3.27 -4.21
N LEU A 42 4.24 -2.05 -3.66
CA LEU A 42 3.25 -1.00 -3.92
C LEU A 42 3.32 -0.48 -5.36
N GLN A 43 4.53 -0.33 -5.92
CA GLN A 43 4.72 0.04 -7.32
C GLN A 43 4.20 -1.04 -8.27
N MET A 44 4.51 -2.31 -7.99
CA MET A 44 4.01 -3.48 -8.74
C MET A 44 2.48 -3.54 -8.71
N TYR A 45 1.86 -3.28 -7.55
CA TYR A 45 0.40 -3.19 -7.43
C TYR A 45 -0.17 -2.08 -8.31
N ALA A 46 0.41 -0.87 -8.25
CA ALA A 46 -0.05 0.27 -9.01
C ALA A 46 0.04 0.05 -10.53
N ALA A 47 1.15 -0.51 -11.02
CA ALA A 47 1.29 -0.85 -12.43
C ALA A 47 0.26 -1.91 -12.87
N ASN A 48 0.02 -2.94 -12.06
CA ASN A 48 -0.98 -3.95 -12.38
C ASN A 48 -2.42 -3.41 -12.31
N LEU A 49 -2.67 -2.39 -11.50
CA LEU A 49 -3.95 -1.66 -11.52
C LEU A 49 -4.13 -0.90 -12.84
N GLU A 50 -3.09 -0.23 -13.34
CA GLU A 50 -3.14 0.44 -14.63
C GLU A 50 -3.25 -0.54 -15.79
N ASN A 51 -2.49 -1.65 -15.77
CA ASN A 51 -2.59 -2.71 -16.76
C ASN A 51 -4.03 -3.24 -16.85
N LYS A 52 -4.66 -3.49 -15.69
CA LYS A 52 -6.07 -3.88 -15.65
C LYS A 52 -6.97 -2.85 -16.34
N LYS A 53 -6.78 -1.56 -16.07
CA LYS A 53 -7.56 -0.49 -16.68
C LYS A 53 -7.38 -0.46 -18.20
N LEU A 54 -6.14 -0.45 -18.68
CA LEU A 54 -5.82 -0.46 -20.12
C LEU A 54 -6.45 -1.66 -20.83
N ILE A 55 -6.31 -2.86 -20.26
CA ILE A 55 -6.85 -4.09 -20.86
C ILE A 55 -8.39 -4.05 -20.92
N LEU A 56 -9.06 -3.48 -19.91
CA LEU A 56 -10.51 -3.30 -19.92
C LEU A 56 -10.96 -2.25 -20.95
N GLU A 57 -10.11 -1.28 -21.28
CA GLU A 57 -10.31 -0.31 -22.37
C GLU A 57 -9.96 -0.87 -23.75
N GLY A 58 -9.52 -2.13 -23.85
CA GLY A 58 -9.09 -2.74 -25.12
C GLY A 58 -7.70 -2.30 -25.58
N LYS A 59 -6.91 -1.67 -24.69
CA LYS A 59 -5.53 -1.25 -24.95
C LYS A 59 -4.54 -2.28 -24.43
N THR A 60 -3.38 -2.34 -25.07
CA THR A 60 -2.27 -3.20 -24.65
C THR A 60 -1.30 -2.40 -23.77
N PRO A 61 -0.95 -2.87 -22.56
CA PRO A 61 0.14 -2.31 -21.78
C PRO A 61 1.45 -2.35 -22.58
N ALA A 62 2.16 -1.23 -22.62
CA ALA A 62 3.47 -1.10 -23.25
C ALA A 62 4.54 -0.90 -22.17
N ASP A 63 5.79 -1.16 -22.54
CA ASP A 63 6.99 -0.89 -21.76
C ASP A 63 7.01 -1.57 -20.38
N PHE A 64 7.66 -2.75 -20.32
CA PHE A 64 7.87 -3.46 -19.07
C PHE A 64 8.64 -2.57 -18.06
N PRO A 65 8.18 -2.42 -16.81
CA PRO A 65 8.91 -1.63 -15.82
C PRO A 65 10.16 -2.37 -15.33
N ASP A 66 11.32 -1.98 -15.83
CA ASP A 66 12.62 -2.57 -15.47
C ASP A 66 12.91 -2.48 -13.96
N GLU A 67 12.32 -1.51 -13.25
CA GLU A 67 12.44 -1.40 -11.80
C GLU A 67 11.94 -2.65 -11.06
N PHE A 68 11.05 -3.45 -11.67
CA PHE A 68 10.53 -4.67 -11.05
C PHE A 68 11.59 -5.78 -10.97
N LEU A 69 12.65 -5.70 -11.78
CA LEU A 69 13.81 -6.59 -11.65
C LEU A 69 14.51 -6.44 -10.29
N ASN A 70 14.32 -5.30 -9.61
CA ASN A 70 14.85 -5.09 -8.26
C ASN A 70 14.19 -5.99 -7.21
N ILE A 71 13.18 -6.80 -7.54
CA ILE A 71 12.63 -7.80 -6.62
C ILE A 71 13.70 -8.80 -6.11
N HIS A 72 14.75 -9.01 -6.88
CA HIS A 72 15.86 -9.88 -6.50
C HIS A 72 16.87 -9.22 -5.55
N THR A 73 16.89 -7.90 -5.45
CA THR A 73 17.93 -7.14 -4.73
C THR A 73 17.39 -6.24 -3.62
N ALA A 74 16.14 -5.78 -3.73
CA ALA A 74 15.51 -4.89 -2.76
C ALA A 74 15.52 -5.50 -1.35
N LYS A 75 15.88 -4.70 -0.36
CA LYS A 75 15.88 -5.12 1.05
C LYS A 75 14.47 -5.44 1.52
N LEU A 76 14.30 -6.67 2.00
CA LEU A 76 13.08 -7.13 2.66
C LEU A 76 12.97 -6.56 4.07
N THR A 77 11.74 -6.55 4.61
CA THR A 77 11.51 -6.21 6.02
C THR A 77 12.14 -7.25 6.94
N ASP A 78 11.96 -8.53 6.61
CA ASP A 78 12.66 -9.66 7.21
C ASP A 78 13.57 -10.30 6.15
N ALA A 79 14.88 -10.35 6.42
CA ALA A 79 15.83 -10.92 5.47
C ALA A 79 15.63 -12.43 5.26
N SER A 80 15.04 -13.14 6.24
CA SER A 80 14.78 -14.59 6.17
C SER A 80 13.69 -14.97 5.17
N ASP A 81 12.84 -14.00 4.78
CA ASP A 81 11.86 -14.17 3.70
C ASP A 81 12.55 -14.44 2.34
N ARG A 82 13.83 -14.07 2.19
CA ARG A 82 14.62 -14.36 0.98
C ARG A 82 15.08 -15.82 0.97
N ASN A 83 14.16 -16.71 0.65
CA ASN A 83 14.40 -18.15 0.55
C ASN A 83 14.13 -18.70 -0.88
N ALA A 84 14.26 -20.02 -1.04
CA ALA A 84 14.07 -20.68 -2.33
C ALA A 84 12.66 -20.48 -2.91
N SER A 85 11.63 -20.44 -2.06
CA SER A 85 10.24 -20.19 -2.46
C SER A 85 10.09 -18.75 -2.96
N PHE A 86 10.60 -17.76 -2.23
CA PHE A 86 10.58 -16.37 -2.67
C PHE A 86 11.25 -16.19 -4.03
N ASN A 87 12.45 -16.76 -4.20
CA ASN A 87 13.18 -16.66 -5.47
C ASN A 87 12.37 -17.29 -6.63
N SER A 88 11.79 -18.47 -6.41
CA SER A 88 10.98 -19.14 -7.44
C SER A 88 9.73 -18.34 -7.82
N PHE A 89 9.01 -17.80 -6.84
CA PHE A 89 7.80 -17.03 -7.09
C PHE A 89 8.06 -15.65 -7.68
N SER A 90 9.14 -14.97 -7.25
CA SER A 90 9.53 -13.68 -7.82
C SER A 90 9.93 -13.81 -9.30
N GLU A 91 10.73 -14.83 -9.65
CA GLU A 91 11.04 -15.15 -11.05
C GLU A 91 9.78 -15.48 -11.87
N TYR A 92 8.90 -16.30 -11.30
CA TYR A 92 7.64 -16.65 -11.96
C TYR A 92 6.74 -15.43 -12.18
N TYR A 93 6.70 -14.49 -11.23
CA TYR A 93 6.00 -13.23 -11.40
C TYR A 93 6.57 -12.42 -12.57
N LEU A 94 7.88 -12.19 -12.62
CA LEU A 94 8.50 -11.43 -13.71
C LEU A 94 8.23 -12.06 -15.07
N LYS A 95 8.36 -13.39 -15.16
CA LYS A 95 8.05 -14.15 -16.39
C LYS A 95 6.60 -13.99 -16.83
N THR A 96 5.65 -14.11 -15.90
CA THR A 96 4.22 -13.99 -16.25
C THR A 96 3.82 -12.55 -16.55
N LEU A 97 4.40 -11.58 -15.84
CA LEU A 97 4.21 -10.17 -16.10
C LEU A 97 4.77 -9.76 -17.47
N ALA A 98 5.96 -10.24 -17.86
CA ALA A 98 6.52 -9.96 -19.18
C ALA A 98 5.59 -10.40 -20.33
N GLN A 99 4.78 -11.45 -20.13
CA GLN A 99 3.78 -11.86 -21.11
C GLN A 99 2.65 -10.83 -21.28
N VAL A 100 2.37 -10.00 -20.27
CA VAL A 100 1.36 -8.93 -20.37
C VAL A 100 1.80 -7.85 -21.36
N TYR A 101 3.10 -7.56 -21.41
CA TYR A 101 3.67 -6.51 -22.27
C TYR A 101 4.09 -7.00 -23.66
N THR A 102 4.21 -8.31 -23.86
CA THR A 102 4.64 -8.91 -25.13
C THR A 102 3.53 -9.63 -25.89
N ALA A 103 2.38 -9.89 -25.25
CA ALA A 103 1.27 -10.59 -25.88
C ALA A 103 0.54 -9.74 -26.91
N LYS A 104 0.13 -10.39 -28.01
CA LYS A 104 -0.72 -9.80 -29.05
C LYS A 104 -2.20 -10.14 -28.86
N ASP A 105 -2.48 -11.15 -28.04
CA ASP A 105 -3.82 -11.68 -27.75
C ASP A 105 -3.93 -12.13 -26.29
N SER A 106 -5.15 -12.55 -25.90
CA SER A 106 -5.42 -13.15 -24.58
C SER A 106 -4.94 -12.31 -23.37
N LEU A 107 -4.88 -10.98 -23.50
CA LEU A 107 -4.33 -10.08 -22.47
C LEU A 107 -4.98 -10.27 -21.09
N LYS A 108 -6.29 -10.49 -21.04
CA LYS A 108 -6.99 -10.80 -19.77
C LYS A 108 -6.43 -12.04 -19.07
N LEU A 109 -6.18 -13.11 -19.83
CA LEU A 109 -5.60 -14.35 -19.30
C LEU A 109 -4.16 -14.11 -18.81
N LYS A 110 -3.34 -13.44 -19.62
CA LYS A 110 -1.95 -13.13 -19.27
C LYS A 110 -1.86 -12.26 -18.02
N HIS A 111 -2.68 -11.22 -17.94
CA HIS A 111 -2.82 -10.38 -16.76
C HIS A 111 -3.25 -11.18 -15.54
N ASN A 112 -4.30 -11.99 -15.65
CA ASN A 112 -4.75 -12.84 -14.55
C ASN A 112 -3.69 -13.84 -14.09
N ASN A 113 -2.86 -14.37 -15.00
CA ASN A 113 -1.73 -15.23 -14.64
C ASN A 113 -0.68 -14.47 -13.83
N ALA A 114 -0.36 -13.23 -14.21
CA ALA A 114 0.52 -12.36 -13.42
C ALA A 114 -0.07 -12.09 -12.01
N ILE A 115 -1.36 -11.73 -11.91
CA ILE A 115 -2.00 -11.53 -10.60
C ILE A 115 -2.03 -12.80 -9.75
N ASN A 116 -2.28 -13.95 -10.35
CA ASN A 116 -2.25 -15.23 -9.65
C ASN A 116 -0.86 -15.59 -9.13
N SER A 117 0.21 -15.21 -9.84
CA SER A 117 1.58 -15.35 -9.33
C SER A 117 1.84 -14.46 -8.10
N CYS A 118 1.29 -13.24 -8.04
CA CYS A 118 1.32 -12.41 -6.84
C CYS A 118 0.65 -13.12 -5.65
N ILE A 119 -0.54 -13.71 -5.88
CA ILE A 119 -1.28 -14.42 -4.85
C ILE A 119 -0.49 -15.63 -4.35
N ALA A 120 0.11 -16.42 -5.24
CA ALA A 120 0.92 -17.58 -4.87
C ALA A 120 2.15 -17.19 -4.02
N CYS A 121 2.85 -16.12 -4.38
CA CYS A 121 3.94 -15.59 -3.56
C CYS A 121 3.46 -15.18 -2.17
N HIS A 122 2.34 -14.45 -2.10
CA HIS A 122 1.78 -13.96 -0.83
C HIS A 122 1.11 -15.02 0.04
N GLN A 123 0.79 -16.19 -0.51
CA GLN A 123 0.31 -17.33 0.27
C GLN A 123 1.44 -18.12 0.94
N THR A 124 2.68 -17.95 0.48
CA THR A 124 3.81 -18.80 0.89
C THR A 124 4.89 -18.07 1.65
N THR A 125 5.23 -16.84 1.25
CA THR A 125 6.37 -16.13 1.82
C THR A 125 5.94 -15.04 2.80
N CYS A 126 5.09 -14.12 2.36
CA CYS A 126 4.62 -13.02 3.19
C CYS A 126 3.12 -12.81 2.98
N LEU A 127 2.34 -12.87 4.05
CA LEU A 127 0.87 -12.73 4.05
C LEU A 127 0.43 -11.28 3.76
N GLY A 128 0.83 -10.77 2.60
CA GLY A 128 0.40 -9.47 2.09
C GLY A 128 -1.12 -9.40 1.89
N PRO A 129 -1.67 -8.26 1.44
CA PRO A 129 -3.11 -8.04 1.37
C PRO A 129 -3.77 -8.79 0.19
N ILE A 130 -3.83 -10.13 0.26
CA ILE A 130 -4.43 -11.02 -0.77
C ILE A 130 -5.83 -10.55 -1.20
N PRO A 131 -6.75 -10.14 -0.30
CA PRO A 131 -8.05 -9.61 -0.72
C PRO A 131 -7.95 -8.38 -1.64
N LYS A 132 -6.94 -7.52 -1.44
CA LYS A 132 -6.68 -6.35 -2.29
C LYS A 132 -6.10 -6.76 -3.65
N ILE A 133 -5.20 -7.74 -3.66
CA ILE A 133 -4.59 -8.28 -4.89
C ILE A 133 -5.64 -8.96 -5.78
N LYS A 134 -6.55 -9.75 -5.20
CA LYS A 134 -7.64 -10.41 -5.94
C LYS A 134 -8.53 -9.42 -6.72
N LYS A 135 -8.64 -8.17 -6.28
CA LYS A 135 -9.38 -7.12 -7.00
C LYS A 135 -8.72 -6.72 -8.32
N LEU A 136 -7.45 -7.07 -8.55
CA LEU A 136 -6.75 -6.85 -9.81
C LEU A 136 -7.09 -7.89 -10.89
N LEU A 137 -7.78 -8.99 -10.55
CA LEU A 137 -8.25 -9.95 -11.54
C LEU A 137 -9.33 -9.32 -12.44
N ILE A 138 -9.34 -9.73 -13.70
CA ILE A 138 -10.36 -9.37 -14.69
C ILE A 138 -11.30 -10.56 -14.86
N LYS A 139 -12.61 -10.31 -14.74
CA LYS A 139 -13.66 -11.31 -14.98
C LYS A 139 -14.00 -11.42 -16.46
#